data_AF-A0A972G9Q8-F1
#
_entry.id   AF-A0A972G9Q8-F1
#
_cell.length_a   1.000
_cell.length_b   1.000
_cell.length_c   1.000
_cell.angle_alpha   90.00
_cell.angle_beta   90.00
_cell.angle_gamma   90.00
#
_symmetry.space_group_name_H-M   'P 1'
#
loop_
_entity.id
_entity.type
_entity.pdbx_description
1 polymer ?
#
loop_
_entity_poly.entity_id
_entity_poly.type
_entity_poly.pdbx_seq_one_letter_code
_entity_poly.pdbx_strand_id
1 'polypeptide(L)'
;MVDNDERRHSEDLLLQWREQHERFVSERVGKPGEDLQRRLLEEELAPFQDKPPFVRRLLIDKPPGWEWRLTAELFRHYNTEIFENLEDLNSGRYLRQLSFLDEASAIVWIDQKISEMQEIFGPVDGLLKRLTKSWGEPGEPADVRAMNRSVVLIRDWLAHVLQFEESIRFTRLPENFQRLHELLEDVVGSQARKLEELPAELDQMVAMIDTDHGGTLEKPLIIKKTIEVVLPDRWPENFNREYQKVTGTYLGLQEAEAKRIVRPFAWLYFLIFFFVAFFVVSSLLGSMP
;
A
#
# COMPACT_ATOMS: atom_id res chain seq x y z
N MET A 1 -9.18 -36.81 -16.67
CA MET A 1 -8.40 -36.78 -15.42
C MET A 1 -7.04 -36.23 -15.82
N VAL A 2 -6.86 -34.91 -15.68
CA VAL A 2 -5.58 -34.26 -15.98
C VAL A 2 -4.62 -34.55 -14.82
N ASP A 3 -3.38 -34.85 -15.18
CA ASP A 3 -2.29 -35.35 -14.35
C ASP A 3 -2.04 -34.53 -13.07
N ASN A 4 -1.81 -35.24 -11.97
CA ASN A 4 -1.53 -34.74 -10.62
C ASN A 4 -0.05 -34.31 -10.43
N ASP A 5 0.62 -33.87 -11.49
CA ASP A 5 2.04 -33.51 -11.44
C ASP A 5 2.19 -31.99 -11.26
N GLU A 6 2.25 -31.55 -10.01
CA GLU A 6 2.38 -30.13 -9.59
C GLU A 6 3.59 -29.43 -10.24
N ARG A 7 4.61 -30.18 -10.70
CA ARG A 7 5.77 -29.63 -11.41
C ARG A 7 5.55 -29.40 -12.91
N ARG A 8 4.55 -30.04 -13.52
CA ARG A 8 4.23 -29.92 -14.96
C ARG A 8 3.11 -28.93 -15.25
N HIS A 9 2.25 -28.67 -14.27
CA HIS A 9 1.11 -27.78 -14.43
C HIS A 9 1.07 -26.79 -13.27
N SER A 10 1.55 -25.57 -13.49
CA SER A 10 1.38 -24.50 -12.49
C SER A 10 -0.11 -24.24 -12.24
N GLU A 11 -0.45 -23.77 -11.05
CA GLU A 11 -1.83 -23.42 -10.68
C GLU A 11 -2.45 -22.43 -11.68
N ASP A 12 -1.67 -21.46 -12.15
CA ASP A 12 -2.07 -20.51 -13.19
C ASP A 12 -2.46 -21.19 -14.51
N LEU A 13 -1.74 -22.23 -14.93
CA LEU A 13 -2.02 -22.95 -16.16
C LEU A 13 -3.31 -23.76 -16.04
N LEU A 14 -3.56 -24.37 -14.88
CA LEU A 14 -4.80 -25.08 -14.60
C LEU A 14 -6.01 -24.12 -14.58
N LEU A 15 -5.84 -22.93 -13.99
CA LEU A 15 -6.88 -21.90 -14.00
C LEU A 15 -7.18 -21.40 -15.43
N GLN A 16 -6.14 -21.10 -16.22
CA GLN A 16 -6.32 -20.70 -17.62
C GLN A 16 -6.99 -21.80 -18.46
N TRP A 17 -6.58 -23.05 -18.28
CA TRP A 17 -7.20 -24.18 -18.96
C TRP A 17 -8.69 -24.32 -18.60
N ARG A 18 -9.02 -24.17 -17.31
CA ARG A 18 -10.40 -24.18 -16.83
C ARG A 18 -11.23 -23.06 -17.44
N GLU A 19 -10.72 -21.82 -17.46
CA GLU A 19 -11.38 -20.68 -18.10
C GLU A 19 -11.70 -20.97 -19.58
N GLN A 20 -10.72 -21.51 -20.31
CA GLN A 20 -10.92 -21.86 -21.72
C GLN A 20 -11.93 -23.00 -21.91
N HIS A 21 -11.89 -24.02 -21.05
CA HIS A 21 -12.81 -25.15 -21.12
C HIS A 21 -14.25 -24.73 -20.81
N GLU A 22 -14.46 -23.94 -19.75
CA GLU A 22 -15.79 -23.43 -19.37
C GLU A 22 -16.38 -22.57 -20.49
N ARG A 23 -15.56 -21.71 -21.12
CA ARG A 23 -15.96 -20.92 -22.29
C ARG A 23 -16.40 -21.81 -23.46
N PHE A 24 -15.60 -22.82 -23.79
CA PHE A 24 -15.89 -23.75 -24.87
C PHE A 24 -17.17 -24.58 -24.65
N VAL A 25 -17.37 -25.08 -23.42
CA VAL A 25 -18.58 -25.83 -23.05
C VAL A 25 -19.81 -24.93 -23.15
N SER A 26 -19.72 -23.70 -22.65
CA SER A 26 -20.80 -22.71 -22.75
C SER A 26 -21.15 -22.38 -24.21
N GLU A 27 -20.16 -22.20 -25.09
CA GLU A 27 -20.39 -21.95 -26.52
C GLU A 27 -21.08 -23.10 -27.26
N ARG A 28 -20.84 -24.36 -26.84
CA ARG A 28 -21.39 -25.55 -27.52
C ARG A 28 -22.69 -26.07 -26.94
N VAL A 29 -22.95 -25.83 -25.66
CA VAL A 29 -24.05 -26.49 -24.92
C VAL A 29 -24.94 -25.47 -24.19
N GLY A 30 -24.57 -24.19 -24.17
CA GLY A 30 -25.25 -23.16 -23.39
C GLY A 30 -26.66 -22.82 -23.87
N LYS A 31 -27.53 -22.50 -22.92
CA LYS A 31 -28.89 -21.97 -23.19
C LYS A 31 -28.83 -20.46 -23.45
N PRO A 32 -29.77 -19.87 -24.22
CA PRO A 32 -29.77 -18.43 -24.50
C PRO A 32 -29.75 -17.49 -23.27
N GLY A 33 -30.27 -17.95 -22.11
CA GLY A 33 -30.20 -17.17 -20.86
C GLY A 33 -28.81 -17.16 -20.22
N GLU A 34 -28.03 -18.23 -20.40
CA GLU A 34 -26.64 -18.33 -19.92
C GLU A 34 -25.72 -17.43 -20.75
N ASP A 35 -26.06 -17.20 -22.03
CA ASP A 35 -25.33 -16.25 -22.89
C ASP A 35 -25.41 -14.80 -22.37
N LEU A 36 -26.57 -14.38 -21.87
CA LEU A 36 -26.73 -13.03 -21.33
C LEU A 36 -25.96 -12.85 -20.02
N GLN A 37 -26.04 -13.83 -19.11
CA GLN A 37 -25.27 -13.81 -17.86
C GLN A 37 -23.77 -13.80 -18.13
N ARG A 38 -23.30 -14.59 -19.11
CA ARG A 38 -21.91 -14.59 -19.54
C ARG A 38 -21.47 -13.23 -20.07
N ARG A 39 -22.25 -12.57 -20.93
CA ARG A 39 -21.89 -11.23 -21.44
C ARG A 39 -21.79 -10.20 -20.31
N LEU A 40 -22.73 -10.23 -19.36
CA LEU A 40 -22.68 -9.35 -18.18
C LEU A 40 -21.43 -9.62 -17.33
N LEU A 41 -21.09 -10.89 -17.12
CA LEU A 41 -19.88 -11.29 -16.42
C LEU A 41 -18.60 -10.87 -17.17
N GLU A 42 -18.56 -11.03 -18.50
CA GLU A 42 -17.44 -10.58 -19.33
C GLU A 42 -17.25 -9.06 -19.25
N GLU A 43 -18.33 -8.29 -19.22
CA GLU A 43 -18.30 -6.84 -19.02
C GLU A 43 -17.82 -6.45 -17.60
N GLU A 44 -18.21 -7.20 -16.57
CA GLU A 44 -17.74 -7.02 -15.19
C GLU A 44 -16.24 -7.35 -15.04
N LEU A 45 -15.78 -8.40 -15.73
CA LEU A 45 -14.38 -8.88 -15.71
C LEU A 45 -13.47 -8.12 -16.67
N ALA A 46 -14.00 -7.33 -17.61
CA ALA A 46 -13.22 -6.58 -18.59
C ALA A 46 -12.07 -5.74 -17.98
N PRO A 47 -12.25 -5.05 -16.82
CA PRO A 47 -11.17 -4.32 -16.16
C PRO A 47 -10.06 -5.20 -15.55
N PHE A 48 -10.24 -6.52 -15.51
CA PHE A 48 -9.35 -7.49 -14.87
C PHE A 48 -8.71 -8.47 -15.87
N GLN A 49 -8.82 -8.19 -17.17
CA GLN A 49 -8.29 -9.08 -18.22
C GLN A 49 -6.76 -9.16 -18.19
N ASP A 50 -6.08 -8.09 -17.78
CA ASP A 50 -4.62 -8.01 -17.63
C ASP A 50 -4.12 -8.57 -16.28
N LYS A 51 -5.02 -9.06 -15.43
CA LYS A 51 -4.72 -9.56 -14.09
C LYS A 51 -4.41 -11.05 -14.06
N PRO A 52 -3.77 -11.56 -12.98
CA PRO A 52 -3.58 -12.99 -12.79
C PRO A 52 -4.90 -13.76 -12.92
N PRO A 53 -4.92 -14.96 -13.51
CA PRO A 53 -6.14 -15.77 -13.66
C PRO A 53 -6.88 -15.99 -12.34
N PHE A 54 -6.14 -16.13 -11.24
CA PHE A 54 -6.70 -16.28 -9.91
C PHE A 54 -7.61 -15.11 -9.49
N VAL A 55 -7.26 -13.86 -9.85
CA VAL A 55 -8.09 -12.66 -9.59
C VAL A 55 -9.44 -12.76 -10.29
N ARG A 56 -9.45 -13.15 -11.56
CA ARG A 56 -10.71 -13.34 -12.32
C ARG A 56 -11.53 -14.47 -11.73
N ARG A 57 -10.89 -15.56 -11.31
CA ARG A 57 -11.57 -16.69 -10.69
C ARG A 57 -12.24 -16.31 -9.37
N LEU A 58 -11.57 -15.52 -8.52
CA LEU A 58 -12.16 -15.00 -7.28
C LEU A 58 -13.45 -14.20 -7.53
N LEU A 59 -13.48 -13.39 -8.60
CA LEU A 59 -14.66 -12.61 -8.99
C LEU A 59 -15.82 -13.47 -9.51
N ILE A 60 -15.52 -14.65 -10.06
CA ILE A 60 -16.54 -15.60 -10.53
C ILE A 60 -17.09 -16.43 -9.37
N ASP A 61 -16.19 -17.02 -8.58
CA ASP A 61 -16.55 -17.98 -7.54
C ASP A 61 -17.06 -17.32 -6.26
N LYS A 62 -16.56 -16.11 -5.95
CA LYS A 62 -16.86 -15.34 -4.73
C LYS A 62 -16.92 -16.22 -3.46
N PRO A 63 -15.87 -17.03 -3.16
CA PRO A 63 -15.85 -17.86 -1.95
C PRO A 63 -15.92 -17.00 -0.68
N PRO A 64 -16.17 -17.58 0.50
CA PRO A 64 -16.13 -16.82 1.76
C PRO A 64 -14.82 -16.03 1.92
N GLY A 65 -14.94 -14.72 2.22
CA GLY A 65 -13.82 -13.80 2.35
C GLY A 65 -13.12 -13.45 1.03
N TRP A 66 -13.76 -13.64 -0.12
CA TRP A 66 -13.17 -13.33 -1.42
C TRP A 66 -12.78 -11.86 -1.56
N GLU A 67 -13.43 -10.93 -0.87
CA GLU A 67 -13.10 -9.50 -0.86
C GLU A 67 -11.69 -9.25 -0.32
N TRP A 68 -11.34 -9.93 0.78
CA TRP A 68 -10.02 -9.87 1.41
C TRP A 68 -8.97 -10.56 0.54
N ARG A 69 -9.29 -11.77 0.02
CA ARG A 69 -8.40 -12.48 -0.91
C ARG A 69 -8.11 -11.64 -2.15
N LEU A 70 -9.14 -11.08 -2.76
CA LEU A 70 -9.02 -10.22 -3.95
C LEU A 70 -8.16 -9.00 -3.64
N THR A 71 -8.39 -8.35 -2.49
CA THR A 71 -7.59 -7.19 -2.08
C THR A 71 -6.13 -7.57 -1.90
N ALA A 72 -5.83 -8.68 -1.21
CA ALA A 72 -4.48 -9.17 -1.00
C ALA A 72 -3.77 -9.44 -2.34
N GLU A 73 -4.44 -10.12 -3.26
CA GLU A 73 -3.91 -10.43 -4.59
C GLU A 73 -3.68 -9.19 -5.46
N LEU A 74 -4.63 -8.25 -5.48
CA LEU A 74 -4.45 -6.98 -6.18
C LEU A 74 -3.28 -6.20 -5.59
N PHE A 75 -3.14 -6.20 -4.26
CA PHE A 75 -2.06 -5.50 -3.59
C PHE A 75 -0.69 -6.07 -3.94
N ARG A 76 -0.54 -7.41 -3.94
CA ARG A 76 0.66 -8.10 -4.44
C ARG A 76 0.95 -7.73 -5.89
N HIS A 77 -0.05 -7.92 -6.76
CA HIS A 77 0.09 -7.68 -8.19
C HIS A 77 0.55 -6.25 -8.51
N TYR A 78 0.05 -5.25 -7.78
CA TYR A 78 0.38 -3.85 -8.07
C TYR A 78 1.61 -3.31 -7.34
N ASN A 79 1.93 -3.82 -6.15
CA ASN A 79 2.87 -3.15 -5.24
C ASN A 79 4.18 -3.90 -4.99
N THR A 80 4.28 -5.19 -5.33
CA THR A 80 5.50 -5.99 -5.05
C THR A 80 6.77 -5.33 -5.59
N GLU A 81 6.78 -4.92 -6.86
CA GLU A 81 7.95 -4.27 -7.48
C GLU A 81 8.33 -2.96 -6.77
N ILE A 82 7.36 -2.21 -6.23
CA ILE A 82 7.64 -0.96 -5.52
C ILE A 82 8.31 -1.24 -4.18
N PHE A 83 7.86 -2.26 -3.44
CA PHE A 83 8.50 -2.66 -2.19
C PHE A 83 9.91 -3.22 -2.43
N GLU A 84 10.09 -4.05 -3.46
CA GLU A 84 11.42 -4.53 -3.87
C GLU A 84 12.36 -3.36 -4.21
N ASN A 85 11.87 -2.37 -4.96
CA ASN A 85 12.66 -1.18 -5.28
C ASN A 85 12.98 -0.32 -4.04
N LEU A 86 12.06 -0.18 -3.08
CA LEU A 86 12.34 0.50 -1.82
C LEU A 86 13.44 -0.21 -1.01
N GLU A 87 13.40 -1.53 -0.97
CA GLU A 87 14.42 -2.35 -0.29
C GLU A 87 15.77 -2.28 -1.01
N ASP A 88 15.75 -2.33 -2.35
CA ASP A 88 16.94 -2.21 -3.17
C ASP A 88 17.57 -0.81 -3.06
N LEU A 89 16.77 0.25 -2.95
CA LEU A 89 17.23 1.62 -2.72
C LEU A 89 17.95 1.73 -1.37
N ASN A 90 17.33 1.20 -0.32
CA ASN A 90 17.89 1.20 1.03
C ASN A 90 19.20 0.41 1.10
N SER A 91 19.22 -0.76 0.45
CA SER A 91 20.39 -1.63 0.31
C SER A 91 21.47 -1.10 -0.66
N GLY A 92 21.20 -0.02 -1.40
CA GLY A 92 22.13 0.55 -2.38
C GLY A 92 22.40 -0.34 -3.60
N ARG A 93 21.40 -1.14 -4.03
CA ARG A 93 21.53 -2.15 -5.10
C ARG A 93 21.37 -1.59 -6.51
N TYR A 94 20.85 -0.37 -6.68
CA TYR A 94 20.82 0.32 -7.97
C TYR A 94 21.26 1.78 -7.88
N LEU A 95 21.57 2.34 -9.04
CA LEU A 95 22.05 3.71 -9.20
C LEU A 95 21.12 4.50 -10.11
N ARG A 96 21.00 5.80 -9.82
CA ARG A 96 20.43 6.80 -10.72
C ARG A 96 21.42 7.94 -10.92
N GLN A 97 21.08 8.85 -11.84
CA GLN A 97 21.83 10.07 -12.04
C GLN A 97 21.91 10.87 -10.74
N LEU A 98 23.13 11.20 -10.33
CA LEU A 98 23.36 12.06 -9.17
C LEU A 98 23.10 13.52 -9.51
N SER A 99 22.39 14.21 -8.63
CA SER A 99 22.30 15.67 -8.62
C SER A 99 23.28 16.24 -7.59
N PHE A 100 23.83 17.42 -7.87
CA PHE A 100 24.74 18.12 -6.96
C PHE A 100 24.19 19.51 -6.72
N LEU A 101 24.07 19.91 -5.46
CA LEU A 101 23.56 21.21 -5.06
C LEU A 101 24.66 22.03 -4.39
N ASP A 102 24.66 23.33 -4.63
CA ASP A 102 25.42 24.29 -3.82
C ASP A 102 24.70 24.58 -2.49
N GLU A 103 25.34 25.33 -1.59
CA GLU A 103 24.80 25.61 -0.25
C GLU A 103 23.47 26.37 -0.28
N ALA A 104 23.34 27.35 -1.18
CA ALA A 104 22.13 28.15 -1.30
C ALA A 104 20.95 27.32 -1.82
N SER A 105 21.21 26.40 -2.75
CA SER A 105 20.22 25.48 -3.28
C SER A 105 19.88 24.37 -2.29
N ALA A 106 20.85 23.91 -1.49
CA ALA A 106 20.66 22.85 -0.52
C ALA A 106 19.64 23.21 0.57
N ILE A 107 19.69 24.43 1.12
CA ILE A 107 18.73 24.83 2.16
C ILE A 107 17.29 24.90 1.62
N VAL A 108 17.11 25.47 0.43
CA VAL A 108 15.80 25.54 -0.24
C VAL A 108 15.29 24.14 -0.55
N TRP A 109 16.17 23.25 -1.02
CA TRP A 109 15.83 21.86 -1.30
C TRP A 109 15.40 21.10 -0.04
N ILE A 110 16.07 21.30 1.10
CA ILE A 110 15.66 20.69 2.37
C ILE A 110 14.25 21.15 2.77
N ASP A 111 13.97 22.46 2.70
CA ASP A 111 12.64 22.99 3.03
C ASP A 111 11.54 22.40 2.11
N GLN A 112 11.86 22.22 0.82
CA GLN A 112 10.98 21.56 -0.13
C GLN A 112 10.74 20.10 0.26
N LYS A 113 11.78 19.34 0.63
CA LYS A 113 11.64 17.92 1.03
C LYS A 113 10.82 17.73 2.29
N ILE A 114 10.96 18.63 3.27
CA ILE A 114 10.11 18.59 4.47
C ILE A 114 8.65 18.85 4.12
N SER A 115 8.38 19.83 3.25
CA SER A 115 7.02 20.15 2.81
C SER A 115 6.40 19.00 2.01
N GLU A 116 7.16 18.41 1.09
CA GLU A 116 6.74 17.24 0.30
C GLU A 116 6.45 16.03 1.19
N MET A 117 7.32 15.75 2.18
CA MET A 117 7.11 14.67 3.15
C MET A 117 5.74 14.76 3.86
N GLN A 118 5.25 15.97 4.14
CA GLN A 118 3.97 16.17 4.83
C GLN A 118 2.79 15.88 3.91
N GLU A 119 2.88 16.32 2.65
CA GLU A 119 1.85 16.07 1.64
C GLU A 119 1.75 14.57 1.32
N ILE A 120 2.86 13.83 1.40
CA ILE A 120 2.86 12.38 1.20
C ILE A 120 1.98 11.65 2.22
N PHE A 121 2.00 12.03 3.49
CA PHE A 121 1.23 11.33 4.53
C PHE A 121 -0.27 11.66 4.54
N GLY A 122 -0.68 12.80 3.96
CA GLY A 122 -2.09 13.24 4.00
C GLY A 122 -3.10 12.25 3.41
N PRO A 123 -2.89 11.71 2.20
CA PRO A 123 -3.89 10.89 1.52
C PRO A 123 -4.11 9.48 2.09
N VAL A 124 -3.11 8.89 2.77
CA VAL A 124 -3.09 7.44 3.01
C VAL A 124 -4.23 6.95 3.92
N ASP A 125 -4.70 7.76 4.88
CA ASP A 125 -5.87 7.45 5.72
C ASP A 125 -7.13 7.31 4.89
N GLY A 126 -7.36 8.30 4.02
CA GLY A 126 -8.51 8.32 3.13
C GLY A 126 -8.49 7.14 2.15
N LEU A 127 -7.31 6.76 1.67
CA LEU A 127 -7.14 5.61 0.78
C LEU A 127 -7.47 4.28 1.49
N LEU A 128 -6.95 4.07 2.70
CA LEU A 128 -7.23 2.85 3.48
C LEU A 128 -8.70 2.75 3.93
N LYS A 129 -9.31 3.87 4.34
CA LYS A 129 -10.74 3.94 4.65
C LYS A 129 -11.62 3.65 3.44
N ARG A 130 -11.25 4.19 2.27
CA ARG A 130 -11.95 3.92 1.01
C ARG A 130 -11.84 2.46 0.61
N LEU A 131 -10.65 1.86 0.73
CA LEU A 131 -10.45 0.43 0.48
C LEU A 131 -11.32 -0.41 1.40
N THR A 132 -11.28 -0.14 2.71
CA THR A 132 -12.11 -0.83 3.71
C THR A 132 -13.60 -0.74 3.35
N LYS A 133 -14.09 0.46 3.04
CA LYS A 133 -15.48 0.69 2.66
C LYS A 133 -15.89 -0.08 1.40
N SER A 134 -14.95 -0.32 0.47
CA SER A 134 -15.26 -1.02 -0.78
C SER A 134 -15.50 -2.53 -0.61
N TRP A 135 -15.16 -3.12 0.54
CA TRP A 135 -15.52 -4.50 0.87
C TRP A 135 -17.01 -4.68 1.16
N GLY A 136 -17.73 -3.59 1.47
CA GLY A 136 -19.13 -3.66 1.89
C GLY A 136 -19.28 -4.05 3.37
N GLU A 137 -20.46 -3.78 3.92
CA GLU A 137 -20.85 -4.24 5.25
C GLU A 137 -21.25 -5.73 5.22
N PRO A 138 -21.27 -6.44 6.36
CA PRO A 138 -21.73 -7.83 6.39
C PRO A 138 -23.12 -8.02 5.77
N GLY A 139 -23.20 -8.80 4.70
CA GLY A 139 -24.44 -9.05 3.96
C GLY A 139 -24.74 -8.07 2.82
N GLU A 140 -23.92 -7.04 2.65
CA GLU A 140 -23.95 -6.13 1.50
C GLU A 140 -22.93 -6.54 0.43
N PRO A 141 -23.23 -6.36 -0.87
CA PRO A 141 -22.29 -6.67 -1.93
C PRO A 141 -21.11 -5.70 -1.95
N ALA A 142 -19.90 -6.23 -2.07
CA ALA A 142 -18.68 -5.44 -2.27
C ALA A 142 -18.68 -4.68 -3.60
N ASP A 143 -18.02 -3.52 -3.63
CA ASP A 143 -17.79 -2.75 -4.86
C ASP A 143 -16.41 -3.09 -5.45
N VAL A 144 -16.41 -4.05 -6.38
CA VAL A 144 -15.21 -4.55 -7.08
C VAL A 144 -14.42 -3.43 -7.77
N ARG A 145 -15.11 -2.46 -8.37
CA ARG A 145 -14.45 -1.35 -9.07
C ARG A 145 -13.81 -0.40 -8.07
N ALA A 146 -14.48 -0.12 -6.95
CA ALA A 146 -13.91 0.70 -5.89
C ALA A 146 -12.73 0.02 -5.17
N MET A 147 -12.77 -1.31 -4.96
CA MET A 147 -11.64 -2.08 -4.43
C MET A 147 -10.41 -1.92 -5.32
N ASN A 148 -10.54 -2.29 -6.61
CA ASN A 148 -9.44 -2.18 -7.56
C ASN A 148 -8.91 -0.74 -7.67
N ARG A 149 -9.80 0.25 -7.76
CA ARG A 149 -9.40 1.65 -7.82
C ARG A 149 -8.66 2.10 -6.56
N SER A 150 -9.04 1.63 -5.38
CA SER A 150 -8.38 1.99 -4.13
C SER A 150 -6.97 1.40 -4.06
N VAL A 151 -6.79 0.14 -4.47
CA VAL A 151 -5.45 -0.48 -4.53
C VAL A 151 -4.56 0.23 -5.56
N VAL A 152 -5.09 0.60 -6.74
CA VAL A 152 -4.36 1.39 -7.74
C VAL A 152 -3.92 2.76 -7.18
N LEU A 153 -4.78 3.43 -6.41
CA LEU A 153 -4.41 4.71 -5.79
C LEU A 153 -3.34 4.54 -4.69
N ILE A 154 -3.38 3.43 -3.95
CA ILE A 154 -2.31 3.11 -2.98
C ILE A 154 -0.99 2.82 -3.71
N ARG A 155 -1.02 2.11 -4.84
CA ARG A 155 0.14 1.94 -5.71
C ARG A 155 0.72 3.27 -6.18
N ASP A 156 -0.12 4.16 -6.67
CA ASP A 156 0.33 5.48 -7.15
C ASP A 156 0.97 6.30 -6.01
N TRP A 157 0.41 6.20 -4.81
CA TRP A 157 0.99 6.79 -3.60
C TRP A 157 2.34 6.14 -3.23
N LEU A 158 2.44 4.81 -3.24
CA LEU A 158 3.71 4.08 -2.99
C LEU A 158 4.79 4.44 -4.02
N ALA A 159 4.42 4.59 -5.29
CA ALA A 159 5.33 5.02 -6.34
C ALA A 159 5.85 6.45 -6.08
N HIS A 160 5.01 7.33 -5.55
CA HIS A 160 5.42 8.67 -5.14
C HIS A 160 6.35 8.64 -3.92
N VAL A 161 6.11 7.76 -2.95
CA VAL A 161 7.05 7.51 -1.83
C VAL A 161 8.42 7.06 -2.35
N LEU A 162 8.47 6.10 -3.27
CA LEU A 162 9.72 5.66 -3.88
C LEU A 162 10.45 6.80 -4.58
N GLN A 163 9.75 7.60 -5.39
CA GLN A 163 10.35 8.77 -6.06
C GLN A 163 10.90 9.80 -5.07
N PHE A 164 10.19 10.02 -3.96
CA PHE A 164 10.64 10.90 -2.88
C PHE A 164 11.96 10.39 -2.27
N GLU A 165 12.03 9.12 -1.89
CA GLU A 165 13.24 8.52 -1.31
C GLU A 165 14.41 8.52 -2.30
N GLU A 166 14.15 8.20 -3.58
CA GLU A 166 15.16 8.29 -4.64
C GLU A 166 15.70 9.71 -4.78
N SER A 167 14.82 10.73 -4.70
CA SER A 167 15.22 12.12 -4.80
C SER A 167 16.15 12.55 -3.66
N ILE A 168 15.99 11.98 -2.46
CA ILE A 168 16.90 12.19 -1.34
C ILE A 168 18.20 11.44 -1.61
N ARG A 169 18.12 10.13 -1.83
CA ARG A 169 19.28 9.24 -1.96
C ARG A 169 20.26 9.64 -3.04
N PHE A 170 19.74 10.12 -4.18
CA PHE A 170 20.55 10.48 -5.34
C PHE A 170 20.89 11.98 -5.44
N THR A 171 20.61 12.76 -4.38
CA THR A 171 21.04 14.16 -4.28
C THR A 171 22.26 14.28 -3.37
N ARG A 172 23.33 14.91 -3.87
CA ARG A 172 24.54 15.23 -3.10
C ARG A 172 24.48 16.67 -2.62
N LEU A 173 24.53 16.84 -1.31
CA LEU A 173 24.59 18.14 -0.66
C LEU A 173 26.03 18.49 -0.25
N PRO A 174 26.34 19.77 0.00
CA PRO A 174 27.61 20.17 0.60
C PRO A 174 27.80 19.55 1.99
N GLU A 175 29.06 19.39 2.41
CA GLU A 175 29.46 18.62 3.60
C GLU A 175 28.75 19.07 4.89
N ASN A 176 28.52 20.38 5.05
CA ASN A 176 27.81 20.94 6.20
C ASN A 176 26.33 20.51 6.28
N PHE A 177 25.72 20.06 5.18
CA PHE A 177 24.33 19.58 5.13
C PHE A 177 24.20 18.05 5.22
N GLN A 178 25.30 17.30 5.21
CA GLN A 178 25.27 15.84 5.15
C GLN A 178 24.48 15.21 6.30
N ARG A 179 24.53 15.81 7.49
CA ARG A 179 23.76 15.31 8.64
C ARG A 179 22.24 15.51 8.49
N LEU A 180 21.81 16.60 7.85
CA LEU A 180 20.39 16.81 7.54
C LEU A 180 19.92 15.85 6.46
N HIS A 181 20.77 15.59 5.46
CA HIS A 181 20.52 14.60 4.42
C HIS A 181 20.30 13.20 5.02
N GLU A 182 21.20 12.74 5.89
CA GLU A 182 21.06 11.46 6.61
C GLU A 182 19.78 11.37 7.45
N LEU A 183 19.32 12.48 8.02
CA LEU A 183 18.08 12.49 8.78
C LEU A 183 16.85 12.36 7.88
N LEU A 184 16.90 12.76 6.61
CA LEU A 184 15.78 12.62 5.68
C LEU A 184 15.69 11.22 5.06
N GLU A 185 16.80 10.50 4.97
CA GLU A 185 16.85 9.17 4.35
C GLU A 185 15.90 8.17 5.04
N ASP A 186 15.12 7.45 4.24
CA ASP A 186 14.26 6.33 4.64
C ASP A 186 13.18 6.66 5.70
N VAL A 187 12.92 7.95 5.95
CA VAL A 187 11.88 8.39 6.88
C VAL A 187 10.50 8.02 6.36
N VAL A 188 10.23 8.23 5.08
CA VAL A 188 8.91 7.95 4.49
C VAL A 188 8.83 6.50 4.02
N GLY A 189 9.90 6.01 3.39
CA GLY A 189 10.04 4.65 2.89
C GLY A 189 9.80 3.60 3.98
N SER A 190 10.42 3.77 5.16
CA SER A 190 10.24 2.85 6.30
C SER A 190 8.79 2.77 6.79
N GLN A 191 8.02 3.86 6.70
CA GLN A 191 6.61 3.86 7.10
C GLN A 191 5.73 3.22 6.04
N ALA A 192 6.03 3.47 4.75
CA ALA A 192 5.30 2.87 3.64
C ALA A 192 5.46 1.34 3.59
N ARG A 193 6.65 0.81 3.91
CA ARG A 193 6.91 -0.64 3.98
C ARG A 193 6.03 -1.38 4.99
N LYS A 194 5.46 -0.71 6.00
CA LYS A 194 4.49 -1.34 6.92
C LYS A 194 3.24 -1.87 6.19
N LEU A 195 2.92 -1.34 5.01
CA LEU A 195 1.81 -1.83 4.19
C LEU A 195 2.13 -3.13 3.43
N GLU A 196 3.39 -3.53 3.36
CA GLU A 196 3.81 -4.80 2.74
C GLU A 196 3.23 -6.01 3.50
N GLU A 197 2.96 -5.86 4.80
CA GLU A 197 2.36 -6.90 5.64
C GLU A 197 0.87 -7.13 5.33
N LEU A 198 0.18 -6.13 4.75
CA LEU A 198 -1.27 -6.13 4.58
C LEU A 198 -1.82 -7.37 3.85
N PRO A 199 -1.24 -7.86 2.75
CA PRO A 199 -1.73 -9.07 2.08
C PRO A 199 -1.67 -10.31 2.98
N ALA A 200 -0.60 -10.47 3.76
CA ALA A 200 -0.45 -11.58 4.69
C ALA A 200 -1.46 -11.50 5.85
N GLU A 201 -1.75 -10.29 6.33
CA GLU A 201 -2.77 -10.07 7.35
C GLU A 201 -4.18 -10.40 6.83
N LEU A 202 -4.49 -10.00 5.60
CA LEU A 202 -5.76 -10.35 4.94
C LEU A 202 -5.91 -11.86 4.77
N ASP A 203 -4.84 -12.56 4.38
CA ASP A 203 -4.85 -14.02 4.28
C ASP A 203 -5.11 -14.69 5.64
N GLN A 204 -4.54 -14.15 6.72
CA GLN A 204 -4.82 -14.64 8.07
C GLN A 204 -6.29 -14.46 8.44
N MET A 205 -6.92 -13.33 8.05
CA MET A 205 -8.35 -13.10 8.27
C MET A 205 -9.21 -14.12 7.52
N VAL A 206 -8.84 -14.41 6.28
CA VAL A 206 -9.49 -15.44 5.47
C VAL A 206 -9.34 -16.82 6.11
N ALA A 207 -8.16 -17.16 6.62
CA ALA A 207 -7.91 -18.44 7.28
C ALA A 207 -8.74 -18.62 8.57
N MET A 208 -9.14 -17.53 9.22
CA MET A 208 -9.96 -17.57 10.43
C MET A 208 -11.45 -17.88 10.15
N ILE A 209 -11.95 -17.71 8.93
CA ILE A 209 -13.39 -17.83 8.60
C ILE A 209 -13.96 -19.21 8.99
N ASP A 210 -13.18 -20.28 8.81
CA ASP A 210 -13.61 -21.65 9.07
C ASP A 210 -13.16 -22.19 10.44
N THR A 211 -12.70 -21.30 11.33
CA THR A 211 -12.21 -21.66 12.67
C THR A 211 -13.18 -21.24 13.76
N ASP A 212 -13.10 -21.86 14.95
CA ASP A 212 -13.79 -21.36 16.13
C ASP A 212 -13.08 -20.10 16.66
N HIS A 213 -13.40 -18.97 16.04
CA HIS A 213 -12.80 -17.66 16.33
C HIS A 213 -13.58 -16.87 17.41
N GLY A 214 -14.55 -17.51 18.09
CA GLY A 214 -15.34 -16.93 19.18
C GLY A 214 -16.32 -15.82 18.77
N GLY A 215 -16.48 -15.52 17.48
CA GLY A 215 -17.47 -14.59 16.95
C GLY A 215 -18.76 -15.32 16.55
N THR A 216 -19.89 -14.64 16.63
CA THR A 216 -21.20 -15.15 16.17
C THR A 216 -21.87 -14.15 15.23
N LEU A 217 -22.97 -14.55 14.56
CA LEU A 217 -23.79 -13.63 13.77
C LEU A 217 -24.31 -12.44 14.60
N GLU A 218 -24.64 -12.66 15.86
CA GLU A 218 -25.15 -11.61 16.77
C GLU A 218 -24.02 -10.77 17.36
N LYS A 219 -22.81 -11.33 17.47
CA LYS A 219 -21.61 -10.69 18.03
C LYS A 219 -20.41 -11.02 17.14
N PRO A 220 -20.29 -10.35 15.97
CA PRO A 220 -19.21 -10.63 15.04
C PRO A 220 -17.85 -10.30 15.66
N LEU A 221 -16.82 -11.03 15.24
CA LEU A 221 -15.45 -10.74 15.63
C LEU A 221 -14.98 -9.51 14.87
N ILE A 222 -14.65 -8.43 15.58
CA ILE A 222 -14.13 -7.22 14.97
C ILE A 222 -12.61 -7.23 15.12
N ILE A 223 -11.90 -7.24 13.99
CA ILE A 223 -10.44 -7.17 13.95
C ILE A 223 -10.05 -5.72 13.62
N LYS A 224 -9.23 -5.12 14.47
CA LYS A 224 -8.73 -3.76 14.24
C LYS A 224 -7.23 -3.82 14.04
N LYS A 225 -6.77 -3.27 12.92
CA LYS A 225 -5.34 -3.06 12.68
C LYS A 225 -5.08 -1.57 12.66
N THR A 226 -4.10 -1.16 13.44
CA THR A 226 -3.58 0.20 13.41
C THR A 226 -2.22 0.15 12.73
N ILE A 227 -2.05 0.98 11.70
CA ILE A 227 -0.75 1.20 11.06
C ILE A 227 -0.25 2.52 11.64
N GLU A 228 0.70 2.44 12.54
CA GLU A 228 1.26 3.62 13.18
C GLU A 228 2.34 4.22 12.28
N VAL A 229 2.19 5.49 11.92
CA VAL A 229 3.26 6.26 11.25
C VAL A 229 4.02 7.02 12.34
N VAL A 230 5.29 6.64 12.51
CA VAL A 230 6.14 7.10 13.61
C VAL A 230 7.47 7.56 13.03
N LEU A 231 7.85 8.80 13.31
CA LEU A 231 9.16 9.31 12.98
C LEU A 231 10.24 8.64 13.86
N PRO A 232 11.49 8.54 13.38
CA PRO A 232 12.58 8.00 14.20
C PRO A 232 12.71 8.70 15.56
N ASP A 233 13.27 7.99 16.54
CA ASP A 233 13.43 8.52 17.89
C ASP A 233 14.20 9.83 17.90
N ARG A 234 13.60 10.84 18.54
CA ARG A 234 14.14 12.20 18.66
C ARG A 234 14.46 12.86 17.31
N TRP A 235 13.82 12.40 16.23
CA TRP A 235 14.02 12.95 14.90
C TRP A 235 13.74 14.45 14.83
N PRO A 236 12.61 14.98 15.37
CA PRO A 236 12.34 16.41 15.33
C PRO A 236 13.41 17.24 16.05
N GLU A 237 13.90 16.79 17.20
CA GLU A 237 14.95 17.49 17.96
C GLU A 237 16.28 17.48 17.19
N ASN A 238 16.64 16.32 16.64
CA ASN A 238 17.87 16.16 15.86
C ASN A 238 17.83 17.01 14.60
N PHE A 239 16.73 16.96 13.86
CA PHE A 239 16.54 17.72 12.63
C PHE A 239 16.59 19.23 12.90
N ASN A 240 15.81 19.72 13.87
CA ASN A 240 15.81 21.14 14.24
C ASN A 240 17.19 21.64 14.65
N ARG A 241 17.93 20.86 15.44
CA ARG A 241 19.28 21.22 15.89
C ARG A 241 20.24 21.39 14.71
N GLU A 242 20.28 20.41 13.80
CA GLU A 242 21.18 20.47 12.65
C GLU A 242 20.74 21.56 11.66
N TYR A 243 19.44 21.75 11.48
CA TYR A 243 18.90 22.80 10.62
C TYR A 243 19.30 24.19 11.14
N GLN A 244 19.18 24.44 12.44
CA GLN A 244 19.62 25.69 13.09
C GLN A 244 21.13 25.92 12.96
N LYS A 245 21.93 24.86 13.14
CA LYS A 245 23.39 24.93 12.99
C LYS A 245 23.79 25.38 11.58
N VAL A 246 23.19 24.78 10.56
CA VAL A 246 23.54 25.05 9.16
C VAL A 246 23.02 26.43 8.73
N THR A 247 21.78 26.78 9.06
CA THR A 247 21.21 28.11 8.76
C THR A 247 21.91 29.24 9.50
N GLY A 248 22.26 29.05 10.78
CA GLY A 248 23.01 30.05 11.54
C GLY A 248 24.40 30.31 10.95
N THR A 249 25.08 29.25 10.52
CA THR A 249 26.38 29.36 9.84
C THR A 249 26.25 30.08 8.50
N TYR A 250 25.25 29.72 7.69
CA TYR A 250 25.02 30.30 6.37
C TYR A 250 24.65 31.79 6.43
N LEU A 251 23.80 32.18 7.37
CA LEU A 251 23.35 33.58 7.52
C LEU A 251 24.32 34.45 8.34
N GLY A 252 25.43 33.89 8.84
CA GLY A 252 26.35 34.59 9.74
C GLY A 252 25.70 35.08 11.04
N LEU A 253 24.62 34.42 11.46
CA LEU A 253 23.83 34.83 12.62
C LEU A 253 24.50 34.35 13.92
N GLN A 254 24.44 35.18 14.96
CA GLN A 254 24.73 34.68 16.30
C GLN A 254 23.70 33.61 16.68
N GLU A 255 24.12 32.59 17.43
CA GLU A 255 23.29 31.41 17.77
C GLU A 255 21.93 31.81 18.42
N ALA A 256 21.89 32.93 19.14
CA ALA A 256 20.67 33.49 19.74
C ALA A 256 19.69 34.08 18.70
N GLU A 257 20.18 34.61 17.58
CA GLU A 257 19.38 35.17 16.50
C GLU A 257 18.86 34.08 15.56
N ALA A 258 19.69 33.07 15.26
CA ALA A 258 19.29 31.88 14.51
C ALA A 258 18.11 31.16 15.18
N LYS A 259 18.13 31.02 16.51
CA LYS A 259 17.03 30.44 17.31
C LYS A 259 15.73 31.24 17.27
N ARG A 260 15.77 32.55 16.95
CA ARG A 260 14.57 33.40 16.81
C ARG A 260 13.96 33.36 15.41
N ILE A 261 14.80 33.23 14.38
CA ILE A 261 14.36 33.28 12.96
C ILE A 261 13.87 31.92 12.50
N VAL A 262 14.55 30.84 12.92
CA VAL A 262 14.11 29.48 12.62
C VAL A 262 12.89 29.21 13.49
N ARG A 263 11.69 29.35 12.90
CA ARG A 263 10.47 28.83 13.50
C ARG A 263 10.75 27.36 13.85
N PRO A 264 10.69 26.96 15.12
CA PRO A 264 10.90 25.56 15.43
C PRO A 264 9.85 24.78 14.63
N PHE A 265 10.26 23.67 14.03
CA PHE A 265 9.35 22.65 13.50
C PHE A 265 8.57 21.98 14.68
N ALA A 266 8.22 22.75 15.71
CA ALA A 266 7.42 22.37 16.87
C ALA A 266 6.02 21.87 16.45
N TRP A 267 5.54 22.28 15.29
CA TRP A 267 4.31 21.78 14.70
C TRP A 267 4.46 20.39 14.06
N LEU A 268 5.69 19.96 13.75
CA LEU A 268 5.99 18.61 13.23
C LEU A 268 5.83 17.54 14.32
N TYR A 269 5.84 17.94 15.61
CA TYR A 269 5.44 17.06 16.73
C TYR A 269 3.96 16.65 16.69
N PHE A 270 3.10 17.39 15.98
CA PHE A 270 1.69 17.02 15.86
C PHE A 270 1.44 15.87 14.86
N LEU A 271 2.46 15.43 14.12
CA LEU A 271 2.35 14.35 13.13
C LEU A 271 2.60 12.96 13.76
N ILE A 272 1.91 12.65 14.87
CA ILE A 272 1.65 11.24 15.22
C ILE A 272 0.33 10.88 14.55
N PHE A 273 0.41 10.47 13.28
CA PHE A 273 -0.76 9.99 12.56
C PHE A 273 -1.01 8.52 12.93
N PHE A 274 -2.04 8.29 13.75
CA PHE A 274 -2.60 6.95 13.93
C PHE A 274 -3.53 6.66 12.75
N PHE A 275 -3.17 5.70 11.89
CA PHE A 275 -4.09 5.18 10.89
C PHE A 275 -4.81 3.96 11.49
N VAL A 276 -6.13 4.05 11.65
CA VAL A 276 -6.96 2.94 12.12
C VAL A 276 -7.69 2.35 10.92
N ALA A 277 -7.31 1.15 10.51
CA ALA A 277 -8.06 0.33 9.56
C ALA A 277 -9.01 -0.60 10.34
N PHE A 278 -10.25 -0.71 9.86
CA PHE A 278 -11.28 -1.56 10.47
C PHE A 278 -11.50 -2.80 9.60
N PHE A 279 -11.53 -3.98 10.22
CA PHE A 279 -11.93 -5.22 9.56
C PHE A 279 -13.08 -5.84 10.37
N VAL A 280 -14.18 -6.19 9.70
CA VAL A 280 -15.31 -6.87 10.35
C VAL A 280 -15.36 -8.30 9.83
N VAL A 281 -15.10 -9.28 10.70
CA VAL A 281 -15.26 -10.69 10.38
C VAL A 281 -16.60 -11.16 10.96
N SER A 282 -17.61 -11.29 10.10
CA SER A 282 -18.88 -11.91 10.48
C SER A 282 -18.90 -13.35 9.98
N SER A 283 -19.08 -14.32 10.88
CA SER A 283 -19.14 -15.73 10.51
C SER A 283 -20.47 -16.01 9.79
N LEU A 284 -20.42 -16.23 8.48
CA LEU A 284 -21.52 -16.83 7.72
C LEU A 284 -21.48 -18.36 7.85
N LEU A 285 -21.63 -18.89 9.06
CA LEU A 285 -21.87 -20.32 9.26
C LEU A 285 -23.10 -20.52 10.15
N GLY A 286 -24.24 -20.06 9.63
CA GLY A 286 -25.51 -20.74 9.85
C GLY A 286 -25.70 -21.76 8.73
N SER A 287 -25.08 -22.94 8.87
CA SER A 287 -25.59 -24.10 8.15
C SER A 287 -27.00 -24.36 8.68
N MET A 288 -28.02 -23.94 7.93
CA MET A 288 -29.37 -24.44 8.19
C MET A 288 -29.39 -25.94 7.82
N PRO A 289 -29.93 -26.81 8.70
CA PRO A 289 -30.12 -28.22 8.42
C PRO A 289 -31.17 -28.49 7.33
#